data_AF-A0A7S2A723-F1
#
_entry.id   AF-A0A7S2A723-F1
#
_cell.length_a   1.000
_cell.length_b   1.000
_cell.length_c   1.000
_cell.angle_alpha   90.00
_cell.angle_beta   90.00
_cell.angle_gamma   90.00
#
_symmetry.space_group_name_H-M   'P 1'
#
loop_
_entity.id
_entity.type
_entity.pdbx_description
1 polymer ?
#
loop_
_entity_poly.entity_id
_entity_poly.type
_entity_poly.pdbx_seq_one_letter_code
_entity_poly.pdbx_strand_id
1 'polypeptide(L)'
;EEEGEEKVRGSVAACDFYNAGGLMSLSDEDICRVLTEELLPSAVPKFADAKLVDSWVGRYPGTVSWFSPGSYDRRPPLEGAGNDVLPNVKCAGDWVRMGEREHGAKGLCQERAYVSGMEAANSLMESTRGAGEGAVFRKAQVLPTREDEAQFKLGVEVNNQVMKYLPRFWVR
;
A
#
# COMPACT_ATOMS: atom_id res chain seq x y z
N GLU A 1 14.17 -48.81 -22.00
CA GLU A 1 13.19 -47.78 -22.38
C GLU A 1 12.57 -47.30 -21.08
N GLU A 2 13.03 -46.17 -20.55
CA GLU A 2 12.37 -45.49 -19.43
C GLU A 2 11.59 -44.33 -20.05
N GLU A 3 10.28 -44.51 -20.14
CA GLU A 3 9.34 -43.47 -20.58
C GLU A 3 9.46 -42.27 -19.64
N GLY A 4 9.63 -41.09 -20.23
CA GLY A 4 9.77 -39.84 -19.51
C GLY A 4 8.52 -39.55 -18.68
N GLU A 5 8.67 -39.64 -17.36
CA GLU A 5 7.71 -39.07 -16.42
C GLU A 5 7.59 -37.56 -16.71
N GLU A 6 6.47 -37.15 -17.29
CA GLU A 6 6.06 -35.74 -17.30
C GLU A 6 5.99 -35.29 -15.85
N LYS A 7 7.04 -34.59 -15.41
CA LYS A 7 7.17 -34.06 -14.06
C LYS A 7 6.00 -33.09 -13.84
N VAL A 8 4.95 -33.57 -13.17
CA VAL A 8 3.74 -32.79 -12.86
C VAL A 8 4.17 -31.44 -12.31
N ARG A 9 3.91 -30.38 -13.08
CA ARG A 9 4.21 -29.02 -12.64
C ARG A 9 3.14 -28.63 -11.63
N GLY A 10 3.53 -28.59 -10.35
CA GLY A 10 2.70 -27.97 -9.32
C GLY A 10 2.50 -26.48 -9.58
N SER A 11 1.56 -25.88 -8.85
CA SER A 11 1.34 -24.44 -8.83
C SER A 11 1.78 -23.87 -7.48
N VAL A 12 2.30 -22.64 -7.49
CA VAL A 12 2.59 -21.89 -6.27
C VAL A 12 1.44 -20.93 -6.02
N ALA A 13 0.83 -21.01 -4.84
CA ALA A 13 -0.16 -20.04 -4.37
C ALA A 13 0.50 -19.12 -3.34
N ALA A 14 0.39 -17.82 -3.56
CA ALA A 14 0.75 -16.80 -2.57
C ALA A 14 -0.54 -16.23 -1.97
N CYS A 15 -0.64 -16.25 -0.64
CA CYS A 15 -1.83 -15.82 0.08
C CYS A 15 -1.45 -14.85 1.20
N ASP A 16 -1.89 -13.60 1.07
CA ASP A 16 -1.63 -12.56 2.04
C ASP A 16 -2.85 -12.36 2.95
N PHE A 17 -2.62 -12.51 4.26
CA PHE A 17 -3.64 -12.27 5.27
C PHE A 17 -3.47 -10.88 5.89
N TYR A 18 -4.38 -9.97 5.57
CA TYR A 18 -4.47 -8.67 6.23
C TYR A 18 -5.33 -8.77 7.49
N ASN A 19 -5.00 -7.97 8.51
CA ASN A 19 -5.66 -8.04 9.82
C ASN A 19 -5.66 -9.47 10.42
N ALA A 20 -4.55 -10.19 10.23
CA ALA A 20 -4.42 -11.60 10.58
C ALA A 20 -4.31 -11.89 12.08
N GLY A 21 -4.81 -11.02 12.96
CA GLY A 21 -4.63 -11.14 14.43
C GLY A 21 -5.05 -12.50 14.98
N GLY A 22 -6.11 -13.11 14.43
CA GLY A 22 -6.56 -14.46 14.79
C GLY A 22 -5.71 -15.61 14.26
N LEU A 23 -4.89 -15.38 13.23
CA LEU A 23 -3.97 -16.37 12.65
C LEU A 23 -2.55 -16.28 13.25
N MET A 24 -2.16 -15.11 13.77
CA MET A 24 -0.79 -14.84 14.22
C MET A 24 -0.29 -15.79 15.32
N SER A 25 -1.19 -16.30 16.16
CA SER A 25 -0.86 -17.22 17.26
C SER A 25 -0.84 -18.69 16.87
N LEU A 26 -1.31 -19.03 15.66
CA LEU A 26 -1.36 -20.41 15.17
C LEU A 26 0.03 -20.88 14.74
N SER A 27 0.25 -22.19 14.76
CA SER A 27 1.45 -22.80 14.18
C SER A 27 1.43 -22.69 12.65
N ASP A 28 2.59 -22.87 12.01
CA ASP A 28 2.67 -22.84 10.53
C ASP A 28 1.77 -23.91 9.91
N GLU A 29 1.73 -25.09 10.52
CA GLU A 29 0.89 -26.21 10.09
C GLU A 29 -0.60 -25.88 10.21
N ASP A 30 -1.01 -25.24 11.31
CA ASP A 30 -2.40 -24.85 11.52
C ASP A 30 -2.83 -23.74 10.52
N ILE A 31 -1.95 -22.78 10.24
CA ILE A 31 -2.19 -21.75 9.21
C ILE A 31 -2.32 -22.40 7.84
N CYS A 32 -1.41 -23.32 7.50
CA CYS A 32 -1.46 -24.06 6.24
C CYS A 32 -2.77 -24.84 6.14
N ARG A 33 -3.19 -25.52 7.21
CA ARG A 33 -4.45 -26.29 7.24
C ARG A 33 -5.66 -25.39 7.00
N VAL A 34 -5.77 -24.28 7.73
CA VAL A 34 -6.86 -23.30 7.53
C VAL A 34 -6.87 -22.79 6.08
N LEU A 35 -5.70 -22.49 5.51
CA LEU A 35 -5.61 -22.05 4.13
C LEU A 35 -6.05 -23.13 3.13
N THR A 36 -5.55 -24.36 3.26
CA THR A 36 -5.75 -25.42 2.25
C THR A 36 -7.06 -26.16 2.40
N GLU A 37 -7.57 -26.33 3.61
CA GLU A 37 -8.79 -27.13 3.88
C GLU A 37 -10.04 -26.26 3.95
N GLU A 38 -9.93 -24.99 4.34
CA GLU A 38 -11.09 -24.12 4.55
C GLU A 38 -11.14 -22.98 3.53
N LEU A 39 -10.12 -22.11 3.51
CA LEU A 39 -10.20 -20.84 2.80
C LEU A 39 -10.09 -20.99 1.28
N LEU A 40 -9.10 -21.72 0.78
CA LEU A 40 -8.91 -21.93 -0.66
C LEU A 40 -10.09 -22.69 -1.29
N PRO A 41 -10.57 -23.83 -0.72
CA PRO A 41 -11.73 -24.53 -1.26
C PRO A 41 -13.01 -23.68 -1.22
N SER A 42 -13.18 -22.84 -0.19
CA SER A 42 -14.34 -21.93 -0.09
C SER A 42 -14.32 -20.84 -1.17
N ALA A 43 -13.14 -20.32 -1.52
CA ALA A 43 -13.00 -19.31 -2.55
C ALA A 43 -13.09 -19.91 -3.97
N VAL A 44 -12.43 -21.05 -4.19
CA VAL A 44 -12.37 -21.77 -5.47
C VAL A 44 -12.44 -23.27 -5.18
N PRO A 45 -13.61 -23.93 -5.40
CA PRO A 45 -13.85 -25.32 -4.99
C PRO A 45 -12.83 -26.35 -5.47
N LYS A 46 -12.18 -26.13 -6.62
CA LYS A 46 -11.16 -27.03 -7.17
C LYS A 46 -9.90 -27.14 -6.30
N PHE A 47 -9.66 -26.23 -5.37
CA PHE A 47 -8.55 -26.37 -4.42
C PHE A 47 -8.77 -27.50 -3.41
N ALA A 48 -9.99 -28.03 -3.26
CA ALA A 48 -10.25 -29.19 -2.41
C ALA A 48 -9.45 -30.43 -2.85
N ASP A 49 -9.10 -30.54 -4.14
CA ASP A 49 -8.33 -31.64 -4.70
C ASP A 49 -6.80 -31.40 -4.65
N ALA A 50 -6.38 -30.19 -4.25
CA ALA A 50 -4.97 -29.81 -4.23
C ALA A 50 -4.23 -30.46 -3.05
N LYS A 51 -2.98 -30.88 -3.29
CA LYS A 51 -2.10 -31.41 -2.26
C LYS A 51 -1.00 -30.41 -1.95
N LEU A 52 -0.87 -30.05 -0.68
CA LEU A 52 0.26 -29.24 -0.22
C LEU A 52 1.54 -30.08 -0.25
N VAL A 53 2.51 -29.65 -1.06
CA VAL A 53 3.81 -30.34 -1.21
C VAL A 53 4.95 -29.62 -0.50
N ASP A 54 4.83 -28.30 -0.33
CA ASP A 54 5.79 -27.44 0.34
C ASP A 54 5.08 -26.17 0.80
N SER A 55 5.59 -25.54 1.86
CA SER A 55 5.03 -24.30 2.39
C SER A 55 6.08 -23.43 3.09
N TRP A 56 5.81 -22.13 3.06
CA TRP A 56 6.56 -21.15 3.83
C TRP A 56 5.59 -20.11 4.40
N VAL A 57 5.68 -19.86 5.71
CA VAL A 57 4.81 -18.91 6.41
C VAL A 57 5.64 -17.74 6.94
N GLY A 58 5.40 -16.55 6.39
CA GLY A 58 5.98 -15.31 6.89
C GLY A 58 5.04 -14.60 7.86
N ARG A 59 5.53 -14.24 9.06
CA ARG A 59 4.81 -13.41 10.02
C ARG A 59 5.45 -12.03 10.10
N TYR A 60 4.62 -11.01 9.93
CA TYR A 60 5.06 -9.62 9.83
C TYR A 60 4.29 -8.73 10.82
N PRO A 61 4.45 -8.93 12.15
CA PRO A 61 3.76 -8.10 13.13
C PRO A 61 4.23 -6.65 13.04
N GLY A 62 3.29 -5.71 12.98
CA GLY A 62 3.58 -4.27 12.99
C GLY A 62 4.25 -3.73 11.72
N THR A 63 4.29 -4.49 10.62
CA THR A 63 4.87 -4.02 9.35
C THR A 63 3.98 -3.06 8.58
N VAL A 64 2.67 -3.11 8.84
CA VAL A 64 1.70 -2.18 8.28
C VAL A 64 1.32 -1.13 9.33
N SER A 65 1.35 0.14 8.93
CA SER A 65 0.95 1.25 9.80
C SER A 65 -0.56 1.20 10.04
N TRP A 66 -0.96 1.07 11.31
CA TRP A 66 -2.36 1.14 11.70
C TRP A 66 -2.81 2.59 11.86
N PHE A 67 -3.91 2.94 11.21
CA PHE A 67 -4.52 4.27 11.33
C PHE A 67 -5.81 4.15 12.11
N SER A 68 -5.85 4.74 13.30
CA SER A 68 -7.11 4.90 14.02
C SER A 68 -8.04 5.84 13.25
N PRO A 69 -9.37 5.70 13.37
CA PRO A 69 -10.30 6.72 12.91
C PRO A 69 -9.85 8.12 13.34
N GLY A 70 -9.92 9.09 12.43
CA GLY A 70 -9.50 10.48 12.68
C GLY A 70 -7.99 10.76 12.67
N SER A 71 -7.12 9.75 12.54
CA SER A 71 -5.66 9.95 12.56
C SER A 71 -5.06 10.63 11.32
N TYR A 72 -5.87 10.92 10.28
CA TYR A 72 -5.38 11.49 9.03
C TYR A 72 -4.61 12.79 9.23
N ASP A 73 -5.13 13.71 10.04
CA ASP A 73 -4.50 15.01 10.30
C ASP A 73 -3.20 14.89 11.11
N ARG A 74 -3.01 13.76 11.79
CA ARG A 74 -1.78 13.44 12.54
C ARG A 74 -0.66 12.91 11.64
N ARG A 75 -0.96 12.53 10.40
CA ARG A 75 0.05 12.09 9.45
C ARG A 75 0.95 13.26 9.05
N PRO A 76 2.27 13.07 8.91
CA PRO A 76 3.17 14.14 8.49
C PRO A 76 2.86 14.58 7.04
N PRO A 77 2.89 15.88 6.74
CA PRO A 77 2.87 16.35 5.36
C PRO A 77 4.25 16.18 4.72
N LEU A 78 4.31 16.07 3.40
CA LEU A 78 5.56 15.91 2.65
C LEU A 78 6.57 17.02 2.97
N GLU A 79 6.09 18.25 3.14
CA GLU A 79 6.92 19.42 3.46
C GLU A 79 7.34 19.50 4.95
N GLY A 80 7.00 18.51 5.78
CA GLY A 80 7.35 18.51 7.21
C GLY A 80 6.73 19.70 7.95
N ALA A 81 7.58 20.52 8.59
CA ALA A 81 7.15 21.76 9.25
C ALA A 81 6.99 22.95 8.28
N GLY A 82 7.22 22.75 6.98
CA GLY A 82 7.20 23.77 5.94
C GLY A 82 8.59 24.26 5.57
N ASN A 83 8.72 24.78 4.33
CA ASN A 83 9.99 25.27 3.78
C ASN A 83 10.56 26.46 4.55
N ASP A 84 9.71 27.30 5.12
CA ASP A 84 10.14 28.48 5.88
C ASP A 84 10.73 28.14 7.24
N VAL A 85 10.45 26.93 7.75
CA VAL A 85 10.88 26.47 9.08
C VAL A 85 12.03 25.46 8.96
N LEU A 86 11.87 24.45 8.12
CA LEU A 86 12.85 23.37 7.90
C LEU A 86 12.98 23.07 6.40
N PRO A 87 13.67 23.94 5.62
CA PRO A 87 13.77 23.77 4.16
C PRO A 87 14.48 22.48 3.75
N ASN A 88 15.35 21.94 4.61
CA ASN A 88 16.16 20.75 4.37
C ASN A 88 15.57 19.46 4.95
N VAL A 89 14.32 19.47 5.43
CA VAL A 89 13.64 18.29 5.96
C VAL A 89 12.36 18.03 5.16
N LYS A 90 12.23 16.81 4.65
CA LYS A 90 11.04 16.33 3.94
C LYS A 90 10.61 14.98 4.50
N CYS A 91 9.31 14.72 4.47
CA CYS A 91 8.75 13.43 4.87
C CYS A 91 8.43 12.60 3.62
N ALA A 92 8.79 11.32 3.67
CA ALA A 92 8.44 10.33 2.66
C ALA A 92 7.90 9.05 3.33
N GLY A 93 7.19 8.24 2.56
CA GLY A 93 6.50 7.04 3.00
C GLY A 93 5.06 6.98 2.50
N ASP A 94 4.50 5.79 2.47
CA ASP A 94 3.10 5.51 2.08
C ASP A 94 2.05 6.21 2.97
N TRP A 95 2.44 6.63 4.16
CA TRP A 95 1.57 7.31 5.13
C TRP A 95 1.69 8.84 5.12
N VAL A 96 2.55 9.41 4.28
CA VAL A 96 2.74 10.87 4.18
C VAL A 96 1.57 11.50 3.43
N ARG A 97 1.15 12.69 3.87
CA ARG A 97 0.18 13.54 3.15
C ARG A 97 0.92 14.35 2.09
N MET A 98 0.61 14.10 0.82
CA MET A 98 1.29 14.68 -0.32
C MET A 98 0.52 15.86 -0.96
N GLY A 99 -0.70 16.13 -0.49
CA GLY A 99 -1.49 17.28 -0.92
C GLY A 99 -1.93 17.16 -2.39
N GLU A 100 -1.51 18.09 -3.23
CA GLU A 100 -1.80 18.03 -4.68
C GLU A 100 -0.95 16.97 -5.41
N ARG A 101 0.14 16.50 -4.79
CA ARG A 101 1.03 15.47 -5.33
C ARG A 101 0.59 14.05 -5.00
N GLU A 102 -0.60 13.87 -4.43
CA GLU A 102 -1.15 12.56 -4.11
C GLU A 102 -1.12 11.63 -5.33
N HIS A 103 -0.68 10.38 -5.12
CA HIS A 103 -0.40 9.45 -6.20
C HIS A 103 -0.97 8.07 -5.90
N GLY A 104 -1.65 7.49 -6.91
CA GLY A 104 -2.25 6.16 -6.84
C GLY A 104 -3.24 5.99 -5.68
N ALA A 105 -3.29 4.79 -5.13
CA ALA A 105 -4.14 4.49 -3.99
C ALA A 105 -3.71 5.32 -2.76
N LYS A 106 -4.69 5.89 -2.04
CA LYS A 106 -4.47 6.69 -0.81
C LYS A 106 -4.11 5.84 0.42
N GLY A 107 -3.59 4.63 0.20
CA GLY A 107 -3.33 3.60 1.20
C GLY A 107 -1.87 3.13 1.23
N LEU A 108 -1.63 2.07 2.00
CA LEU A 108 -0.33 1.44 2.20
C LEU A 108 0.08 0.64 0.95
N CYS A 109 0.57 1.33 -0.08
CA CYS A 109 1.13 0.70 -1.25
C CYS A 109 2.59 1.09 -1.46
N GLN A 110 3.38 0.12 -1.96
CA GLN A 110 4.80 0.31 -2.26
C GLN A 110 5.01 1.42 -3.31
N GLU A 111 4.11 1.52 -4.28
CA GLU A 111 4.11 2.58 -5.30
C GLU A 111 4.04 3.97 -4.66
N ARG A 112 3.14 4.18 -3.70
CA ARG A 112 3.03 5.46 -3.00
C ARG A 112 4.27 5.76 -2.17
N ALA A 113 4.82 4.77 -1.47
CA ALA A 113 6.08 4.96 -0.74
C ALA A 113 7.21 5.40 -1.69
N TYR A 114 7.32 4.75 -2.85
CA TYR A 114 8.30 5.10 -3.88
C TYR A 114 8.09 6.52 -4.43
N VAL A 115 6.86 6.87 -4.82
CA VAL A 115 6.55 8.19 -5.40
C VAL A 115 6.68 9.31 -4.37
N SER A 116 6.26 9.09 -3.13
CA SER A 116 6.46 10.05 -2.03
C SER A 116 7.94 10.35 -1.80
N GLY A 117 8.82 9.34 -1.94
CA GLY A 117 10.26 9.50 -1.86
C GLY A 117 10.82 10.36 -2.99
N MET A 118 10.38 10.12 -4.23
CA MET A 118 10.77 10.96 -5.37
C MET A 118 10.30 12.40 -5.20
N GLU A 119 9.06 12.62 -4.79
CA GLU A 119 8.50 13.96 -4.57
C GLU A 119 9.17 14.70 -3.41
N ALA A 120 9.50 13.99 -2.33
CA ALA A 120 10.27 14.53 -1.22
C ALA A 120 11.68 14.91 -1.66
N ALA A 121 12.37 14.06 -2.43
CA ALA A 121 13.70 14.37 -2.95
C ALA A 121 13.67 15.56 -3.93
N ASN A 122 12.69 15.60 -4.82
CA ASN A 122 12.47 16.74 -5.72
C ASN A 122 12.27 18.04 -4.92
N SER A 123 11.38 18.04 -3.93
CA SER A 123 11.12 19.21 -3.08
C SER A 123 12.37 19.63 -2.30
N LEU A 124 13.08 18.68 -1.69
CA LEU A 124 14.33 18.94 -0.96
C LEU A 124 15.37 19.63 -1.85
N MET A 125 15.55 19.13 -3.06
CA MET A 125 16.52 19.68 -4.00
C MET A 125 16.10 21.07 -4.50
N GLU A 126 14.80 21.31 -4.69
CA GLU A 126 14.26 22.64 -5.04
C GLU A 126 14.41 23.65 -3.89
N SER A 127 14.21 23.23 -2.63
CA SER A 127 14.22 24.12 -1.45
C SER A 127 15.61 24.39 -0.88
N THR A 128 16.60 23.53 -1.12
CA THR A 128 17.94 23.65 -0.52
C THR A 128 19.04 24.06 -1.49
N ARG A 129 18.82 23.99 -2.81
CA ARG A 129 19.80 24.51 -3.76
C ARG A 129 19.89 26.02 -3.64
N GLY A 130 21.03 26.51 -3.18
CA GLY A 130 21.47 27.87 -3.46
C GLY A 130 21.80 28.04 -4.96
N ALA A 131 21.90 29.28 -5.44
CA ALA A 131 22.22 29.65 -6.82
C ALA A 131 23.65 29.27 -7.28
N GLY A 132 24.26 28.24 -6.70
CA GLY A 132 25.66 27.84 -6.92
C GLY A 132 25.81 26.71 -7.94
N GLU A 133 26.77 26.89 -8.83
CA GLU A 133 27.17 26.00 -9.93
C GLU A 133 27.70 24.65 -9.40
N GLY A 134 26.81 23.69 -9.25
CA GLY A 134 27.16 22.30 -8.97
C GLY A 134 26.03 21.39 -9.44
N ALA A 135 26.39 20.34 -10.20
CA ALA A 135 25.58 19.28 -10.81
C ALA A 135 24.10 19.63 -11.09
N VAL A 136 23.72 19.69 -12.37
CA VAL A 136 22.32 19.93 -12.80
C VAL A 136 21.41 18.86 -12.19
N PHE A 137 20.72 19.20 -11.09
CA PHE A 137 19.65 18.38 -10.56
C PHE A 137 18.53 18.35 -11.61
N ARG A 138 18.24 17.14 -12.10
CA ARG A 138 17.08 16.88 -12.93
C ARG A 138 16.00 16.28 -12.05
N LYS A 139 14.88 16.98 -11.93
CA LYS A 139 13.69 16.51 -11.23
C LYS A 139 13.32 15.11 -11.73
N ALA A 140 13.14 14.17 -10.80
CA ALA A 140 12.64 12.85 -11.12
C ALA A 140 11.20 12.99 -11.62
N GLN A 141 10.90 12.39 -12.78
CA GLN A 141 9.57 12.44 -13.37
C GLN A 141 8.66 11.44 -12.64
N VAL A 142 7.54 11.94 -12.13
CA VAL A 142 6.44 11.11 -11.64
C VAL A 142 5.43 10.97 -12.77
N LEU A 143 5.24 9.74 -13.25
CA LEU A 143 4.23 9.43 -14.25
C LEU A 143 2.85 9.44 -13.58
N PRO A 144 1.79 9.93 -14.24
CA PRO A 144 0.45 9.91 -13.65
C PRO A 144 -0.12 8.48 -13.59
N THR A 145 -0.94 8.20 -12.58
CA THR A 145 -1.73 6.97 -12.56
C THR A 145 -2.87 7.05 -13.58
N ARG A 146 -3.37 5.88 -13.98
CA ARG A 146 -4.60 5.78 -14.77
C ARG A 146 -5.73 6.51 -14.03
N GLU A 147 -6.55 7.23 -14.77
CA GLU A 147 -7.72 7.87 -14.20
C GLU A 147 -8.72 6.86 -13.65
N ASP A 148 -9.41 7.26 -12.58
CA ASP A 148 -10.54 6.49 -12.06
C ASP A 148 -11.68 6.41 -13.07
N GLU A 149 -12.43 5.31 -13.00
CA GLU A 149 -13.60 5.09 -13.84
C GLU A 149 -14.68 6.17 -13.62
N ALA A 150 -15.41 6.54 -14.68
CA ALA A 150 -16.35 7.67 -14.66
C ALA A 150 -17.43 7.54 -13.56
N GLN A 151 -17.97 6.33 -13.38
CA GLN A 151 -18.95 6.03 -12.34
C GLN A 151 -18.42 6.26 -10.92
N PHE A 152 -17.14 5.98 -10.68
CA PHE A 152 -16.51 6.22 -9.38
C PHE A 152 -16.35 7.72 -9.12
N LYS A 153 -15.84 8.48 -10.10
CA LYS A 153 -15.71 9.94 -10.00
C LYS A 153 -17.04 10.62 -9.71
N LEU A 154 -18.11 10.20 -10.40
CA LEU A 154 -19.46 10.70 -10.16
C LEU A 154 -19.94 10.38 -8.74
N GLY A 155 -19.72 9.14 -8.27
CA GLY A 155 -20.08 8.73 -6.92
C GLY A 155 -19.37 9.56 -5.84
N VAL A 156 -18.07 9.83 -6.01
CA VAL A 156 -17.30 10.68 -5.10
C VAL A 156 -17.83 12.11 -5.08
N GLU A 157 -18.12 12.69 -6.25
CA GLU A 157 -18.66 14.06 -6.33
C GLU A 157 -20.01 14.16 -5.62
N VAL A 158 -20.95 13.25 -5.91
CA VAL A 158 -22.26 13.21 -5.24
C VAL A 158 -22.10 13.04 -3.73
N ASN A 159 -21.24 12.12 -3.29
CA ASN A 159 -20.97 11.92 -1.87
C ASN A 159 -20.42 13.19 -1.21
N ASN A 160 -19.48 13.89 -1.85
CA ASN A 160 -18.92 15.14 -1.31
C ASN A 160 -19.99 16.22 -1.17
N GLN A 161 -20.95 16.32 -2.10
CA GLN A 161 -22.06 17.27 -1.99
C GLN A 161 -23.00 16.91 -0.83
N VAL A 162 -23.36 15.63 -0.70
CA VAL A 162 -24.22 15.14 0.40
C VAL A 162 -23.57 15.37 1.78
N MET A 163 -22.26 15.08 1.88
CA MET A 163 -21.50 15.21 3.12
C MET A 163 -21.27 16.67 3.57
N LYS A 164 -21.62 17.68 2.76
CA LYS A 164 -21.68 19.08 3.21
C LYS A 164 -22.84 19.35 4.17
N TYR A 165 -23.90 18.54 4.09
CA TYR A 165 -25.13 18.75 4.85
C TYR A 165 -25.35 17.68 5.92
N LEU A 166 -24.79 16.48 5.74
CA LEU A 166 -24.82 15.45 6.77
C LEU A 166 -23.74 15.71 7.83
N PRO A 167 -24.10 15.70 9.13
CA PRO A 167 -23.11 15.80 10.19
C PRO A 167 -22.17 14.59 10.12
N ARG A 168 -20.86 14.79 10.30
CA ARG A 168 -19.87 13.70 10.40
C ARG A 168 -20.02 12.96 11.73
N PHE A 169 -21.06 12.16 11.85
CA PHE A 169 -21.42 11.48 13.10
C PHE A 169 -20.47 10.32 13.49
N TRP A 170 -19.59 9.88 12.58
CA TRP A 170 -18.63 8.78 12.79
C TRP A 170 -17.17 9.24 12.96
N VAL A 171 -16.90 10.55 12.91
CA VAL A 171 -15.54 11.10 13.02
C VAL A 171 -15.50 11.98 14.27
N ARG A 172 -15.49 11.35 15.44
CA ARG A 172 -15.08 11.98 16.70
C ARG A 172 -13.84 11.26 17.22
#